data_AF-A0A2E0HYF9-F1
#
_entry.id   AF-A0A2E0HYF9-F1
#
_cell.length_a   1.000
_cell.length_b   1.000
_cell.length_c   1.000
_cell.angle_alpha   90.00
_cell.angle_beta   90.00
_cell.angle_gamma   90.00
#
_symmetry.space_group_name_H-M   'P 1'
#
loop_
_entity.id
_entity.type
_entity.pdbx_description
1 polymer ?
#
loop_
_entity_poly.entity_id
_entity_poly.type
_entity_poly.pdbx_seq_one_letter_code
_entity_poly.pdbx_strand_id
1 'polypeptide(L)'
;MVSFSDNTESIISLEDLRKNCPCADCAGETDALGNVYKGPPKKLNDNSYQVSGLQPVGYYGLRPFWRDGHSTGIFTIELLKELSD
;
A
#
# COMPACT_ATOMS: atom_id res chain seq x y z
N MET A 1 3.02 -12.20 4.52
CA MET A 1 4.41 -12.30 4.99
C MET A 1 5.32 -11.79 3.89
N VAL A 2 6.25 -10.93 4.22
CA VAL A 2 7.29 -10.40 3.34
C VAL A 2 8.63 -10.70 4.00
N SER A 3 9.55 -11.34 3.27
CA SER A 3 10.91 -11.60 3.74
C SER A 3 11.87 -10.67 2.99
N PHE A 4 12.71 -9.96 3.73
CA PHE A 4 13.66 -8.98 3.19
C PHE A 4 15.08 -9.55 3.10
N SER A 5 15.97 -8.88 2.36
CA SER A 5 17.35 -9.32 2.15
C SER A 5 18.23 -9.29 3.41
N ASP A 6 17.82 -8.55 4.43
CA ASP A 6 18.47 -8.49 5.74
C ASP A 6 18.05 -9.64 6.69
N ASN A 7 17.31 -10.63 6.17
CA ASN A 7 16.67 -11.73 6.90
C ASN A 7 15.61 -11.29 7.93
N THR A 8 15.12 -10.06 7.85
CA THR A 8 13.93 -9.66 8.61
C THR A 8 12.67 -10.09 7.88
N GLU A 9 11.61 -10.32 8.65
CA GLU A 9 10.30 -10.71 8.14
C GLU A 9 9.20 -9.83 8.72
N SER A 10 8.22 -9.49 7.89
CA SER A 10 7.03 -8.73 8.28
C SER A 10 5.76 -9.51 7.95
N ILE A 11 4.87 -9.64 8.94
CA ILE A 11 3.53 -10.20 8.76
C ILE A 11 2.55 -9.03 8.81
N ILE A 12 1.86 -8.80 7.69
CA ILE A 12 0.95 -7.67 7.51
C ILE A 12 -0.37 -8.25 7.02
N SER A 13 -1.49 -7.83 7.61
CA SER A 13 -2.79 -8.21 7.12
C SER A 13 -3.08 -7.49 5.79
N LEU A 14 -3.82 -8.13 4.87
CA LEU A 14 -4.23 -7.46 3.63
C LEU A 14 -5.16 -6.27 3.91
N GLU A 15 -5.87 -6.30 5.04
CA GLU A 15 -6.74 -5.21 5.47
C GLU A 15 -5.93 -3.97 5.84
N ASP A 16 -4.90 -4.13 6.67
CA ASP A 16 -4.02 -3.02 7.08
C ASP A 16 -3.25 -2.47 5.89
N LEU A 17 -2.76 -3.36 5.02
CA LEU A 17 -2.11 -2.96 3.78
C LEU A 17 -3.05 -2.13 2.90
N ARG A 18 -4.31 -2.55 2.72
CA ARG A 18 -5.29 -1.82 1.88
C ARG A 18 -5.66 -0.47 2.46
N LYS A 19 -5.88 -0.41 3.79
CA LYS A 19 -6.29 0.79 4.51
C LYS A 19 -5.19 1.86 4.53
N ASN A 20 -3.93 1.43 4.53
CA ASN A 20 -2.75 2.30 4.52
C ASN A 20 -2.14 2.46 3.12
N CYS A 21 -2.94 2.36 2.06
CA CYS A 21 -2.45 2.55 0.69
C CYS A 21 -1.88 3.98 0.51
N PRO A 22 -0.59 4.13 0.11
CA PRO A 22 0.09 5.43 0.07
C PRO A 22 -0.16 6.21 -1.23
N CYS A 23 -1.01 5.73 -2.14
CA CYS A 23 -1.26 6.43 -3.40
C CYS A 23 -2.10 7.70 -3.19
N ALA A 24 -2.01 8.65 -4.13
CA ALA A 24 -2.72 9.93 -4.07
C ALA A 24 -4.26 9.76 -3.95
N ASP A 25 -4.84 8.72 -4.53
CA ASP A 25 -6.28 8.42 -4.39
C ASP A 25 -6.67 8.05 -2.95
N CYS A 26 -5.74 7.48 -2.17
CA CYS A 26 -6.00 6.93 -0.83
C CYS A 26 -5.43 7.82 0.28
N ALA A 27 -4.17 8.20 0.22
CA ALA A 27 -3.53 9.07 1.21
C ALA A 27 -3.75 10.57 0.89
N GLY A 28 -3.97 10.90 -0.38
CA GLY A 28 -3.88 12.28 -0.88
C GLY A 28 -2.49 12.61 -1.39
N GLU A 29 -2.37 13.75 -2.05
CA GLU A 29 -1.11 14.34 -2.48
C GLU A 29 -0.86 15.65 -1.73
N THR A 30 0.33 15.80 -1.16
CA THR A 30 0.70 16.99 -0.41
C THR A 30 1.47 17.95 -1.32
N ASP A 31 1.01 19.20 -1.42
CA ASP A 31 1.74 20.24 -2.16
C ASP A 31 2.93 20.81 -1.37
N ALA A 32 3.71 21.68 -2.01
CA ALA A 32 4.86 22.33 -1.38
C ALA A 32 4.50 23.26 -0.19
N LEU A 33 3.23 23.61 -0.04
CA LEU A 33 2.71 24.45 1.04
C LEU A 33 2.10 23.61 2.18
N GLY A 34 2.10 22.28 2.04
CA GLY A 34 1.56 21.34 3.03
C GLY A 34 0.06 21.05 2.89
N ASN A 35 -0.60 21.54 1.83
CA ASN A 35 -2.01 21.24 1.59
C ASN A 35 -2.15 19.81 1.04
N VAL A 36 -3.05 19.03 1.64
CA VAL A 36 -3.36 17.67 1.18
C VAL A 36 -4.58 17.68 0.28
N TYR A 37 -4.39 17.27 -0.97
CA TYR A 37 -5.46 17.10 -1.95
C TYR A 37 -5.82 15.63 -2.06
N LYS A 38 -7.08 15.29 -1.78
CA LYS A 38 -7.57 13.92 -1.83
C LYS A 38 -8.93 13.88 -2.49
N GLY A 39 -9.11 12.92 -3.40
CA GLY A 39 -10.41 12.66 -4.03
C GLY A 39 -11.47 12.20 -3.01
N PRO A 40 -12.74 12.12 -3.43
CA PRO A 40 -13.80 11.60 -2.58
C PRO A 40 -13.48 10.16 -2.13
N PRO A 41 -13.92 9.76 -0.91
CA PRO A 41 -13.65 8.43 -0.41
C PRO A 41 -14.26 7.36 -1.32
N LYS A 42 -13.42 6.43 -1.79
CA LYS A 42 -13.87 5.25 -2.54
C LYS A 42 -14.54 4.26 -1.58
N LYS A 43 -15.71 3.73 -1.97
CA LYS A 43 -16.36 2.65 -1.23
C LYS A 43 -15.55 1.36 -1.41
N LEU A 44 -15.02 0.83 -0.31
CA LEU A 44 -14.36 -0.46 -0.29
C LEU A 44 -15.40 -1.58 -0.25
N ASN A 45 -15.06 -2.73 -0.84
CA ASN A 45 -15.86 -3.95 -0.82
C ASN A 45 -14.95 -5.16 -0.53
N ASP A 46 -15.51 -6.36 -0.52
CA ASP A 46 -14.74 -7.58 -0.20
C ASP A 46 -13.57 -7.84 -1.16
N ASN A 47 -13.65 -7.37 -2.42
CA ASN A 47 -12.55 -7.47 -3.38
C ASN A 47 -11.44 -6.46 -3.10
N SER A 48 -11.72 -5.37 -2.38
CA SER A 48 -10.71 -4.39 -1.98
C SER A 48 -9.67 -4.96 -1.04
N TYR A 49 -9.97 -6.05 -0.33
CA TYR A 49 -9.06 -6.70 0.63
C TYR A 49 -8.44 -7.99 0.09
N GLN A 50 -8.60 -8.25 -1.21
CA GLN A 50 -8.04 -9.42 -1.87
C GLN A 50 -7.02 -8.99 -2.92
N VAL A 51 -5.81 -9.55 -2.80
CA VAL A 51 -4.73 -9.32 -3.76
C VAL A 51 -4.83 -10.33 -4.91
N SER A 52 -4.74 -9.86 -6.15
CA SER A 52 -4.62 -10.68 -7.36
C SER A 52 -3.17 -10.89 -7.80
N GLY A 53 -2.23 -10.07 -7.32
CA GLY A 53 -0.81 -10.22 -7.56
C GLY A 53 0.04 -9.20 -6.82
N LEU A 54 1.35 -9.45 -6.77
CA LEU A 54 2.35 -8.56 -6.20
C LEU A 54 3.47 -8.34 -7.21
N GLN A 55 3.96 -7.12 -7.31
CA GLN A 55 5.11 -6.76 -8.14
C GLN A 55 6.15 -6.03 -7.29
N PRO A 56 7.40 -6.52 -7.24
CA PRO A 56 8.51 -5.72 -6.74
C PRO A 56 8.73 -4.47 -7.60
N VAL A 57 8.91 -3.33 -6.95
CA VAL A 57 9.24 -2.06 -7.60
C VAL A 57 10.67 -1.70 -7.26
N GLY A 58 11.57 -1.98 -8.21
CA GLY A 58 13.01 -1.85 -7.99
C GLY A 58 13.46 -2.64 -6.75
N TYR A 59 14.25 -1.99 -5.90
CA TYR A 59 14.74 -2.54 -4.63
C TYR A 59 14.16 -1.84 -3.40
N TYR A 60 13.09 -1.05 -3.55
CA TYR A 60 12.61 -0.16 -2.49
C TYR A 60 11.16 -0.39 -2.07
N GLY A 61 10.38 -1.21 -2.79
CA GLY A 61 8.99 -1.42 -2.41
C GLY A 61 8.25 -2.50 -3.19
N LEU A 62 7.00 -2.70 -2.81
CA LEU A 62 6.06 -3.65 -3.39
C LEU A 62 4.80 -2.93 -3.89
N ARG A 63 4.31 -3.35 -5.05
CA ARG A 63 3.05 -2.92 -5.63
C ARG A 63 2.04 -4.08 -5.62
N PRO A 64 0.99 -4.00 -4.78
CA PRO A 64 -0.14 -4.92 -4.84
C PRO A 64 -1.10 -4.58 -5.99
N PHE A 65 -1.60 -5.62 -6.64
CA PHE A 65 -2.77 -5.55 -7.51
C PHE A 65 -3.96 -6.09 -6.74
N TRP A 66 -5.01 -5.30 -6.59
CA TRP A 66 -6.22 -5.65 -5.83
C TRP A 66 -7.32 -6.12 -6.77
N ARG A 67 -8.19 -7.00 -6.27
CA ARG A 67 -9.32 -7.54 -7.05
C ARG A 67 -10.41 -6.50 -7.33
N ASP A 68 -10.43 -5.37 -6.62
CA ASP A 68 -11.28 -4.22 -6.92
C ASP A 68 -10.75 -3.34 -8.07
N GLY A 69 -9.63 -3.74 -8.70
CA GLY A 69 -8.97 -3.01 -9.78
C GLY A 69 -7.98 -1.94 -9.30
N HIS A 70 -7.84 -1.74 -7.99
CA HIS A 70 -6.85 -0.81 -7.44
C HIS A 70 -5.43 -1.36 -7.63
N SER A 71 -4.49 -0.52 -8.02
CA SER A 71 -3.11 -0.97 -8.28
C SER A 71 -2.06 0.14 -8.21
N THR A 72 -2.37 1.34 -7.70
CA THR A 72 -1.42 2.47 -7.79
C THR A 72 -0.58 2.69 -6.53
N GLY A 73 -0.84 1.94 -5.45
CA GLY A 73 -0.04 2.00 -4.22
C GLY A 73 1.29 1.27 -4.36
N ILE A 74 2.38 1.96 -4.03
CA ILE A 74 3.72 1.38 -3.86
C ILE A 74 4.07 1.48 -2.38
N PHE A 75 4.17 0.34 -1.72
CA PHE A 75 4.51 0.24 -0.32
C PHE A 75 6.03 0.13 -0.20
N THR A 76 6.67 1.13 0.39
CA THR A 76 8.12 1.08 0.61
C THR A 76 8.47 0.02 1.65
N ILE A 77 9.73 -0.42 1.68
CA ILE A 77 10.21 -1.36 2.69
C ILE A 77 9.97 -0.81 4.10
N GLU A 78 10.20 0.49 4.31
CA GLU A 78 9.97 1.18 5.57
C GLU A 78 8.49 1.09 5.99
N LEU A 79 7.58 1.44 5.08
CA LEU A 79 6.14 1.36 5.35
C LEU A 79 5.68 -0.09 5.62
N LEU A 80 6.22 -1.07 4.90
CA LEU A 80 5.90 -2.47 5.15
C LEU A 80 6.35 -2.92 6.55
N LYS A 81 7.50 -2.45 7.02
CA LYS A 81 7.99 -2.71 8.38
C LYS A 81 7.12 -2.02 9.42
N GLU A 82 6.79 -0.74 9.22
CA GLU A 82 5.90 0.02 10.11
C GLU A 82 4.50 -0.61 10.24
N LEU A 83 3.96 -1.18 9.17
CA LEU A 83 2.65 -1.84 9.18
C LEU A 83 2.67 -3.26 9.79
N SER A 84 3.84 -3.78 10.15
CA SER A 84 3.98 -5.10 10.78
C SER A 84 4.23 -5.07 12.29
N ASP A 85 4.46 -3.88 12.84
CA ASP A 85 4.62 -3.62 14.27
C ASP A 85 3.26 -3.31 14.95
#